data_AF-A0A3N9PE83-F1
#
_entry.id   AF-A0A3N9PE83-F1
#
_cell.length_a   1.000
_cell.length_b   1.000
_cell.length_c   1.000
_cell.angle_alpha   90.00
_cell.angle_beta   90.00
_cell.angle_gamma   90.00
#
_symmetry.space_group_name_H-M   'P 1'
#
loop_
_entity.id
_entity.type
_entity.pdbx_description
1 polymer ?
#
loop_
_entity_poly.entity_id
_entity_poly.type
_entity_poly.pdbx_seq_one_letter_code
_entity_poly.pdbx_strand_id
1 'polypeptide(L)'
;MRKILVLGGTRFFGKRLVERLLEDSENDVAILTRGNMPDSFGDRLRRFHTDRTNPDELAAAIGDQIWDVDWLPELILNLNHSYSSIH
;
A
#
# COMPACT_ATOMS: atom_id res chain seq x y z
N MET A 1 -14.76 6.50 -4.47
CA MET A 1 -13.34 6.17 -4.72
C MET A 1 -12.76 5.49 -3.49
N ARG A 2 -12.41 4.20 -3.59
CA ARG A 2 -11.79 3.38 -2.54
C ARG A 2 -10.28 3.45 -2.66
N LYS A 3 -9.58 3.65 -1.55
CA LYS A 3 -8.12 3.74 -1.52
C LYS A 3 -7.54 2.40 -1.09
N ILE A 4 -6.78 1.75 -1.97
CA ILE A 4 -6.28 0.40 -1.74
C ILE A 4 -4.75 0.38 -1.79
N LEU A 5 -4.11 -0.06 -0.71
CA LEU A 5 -2.66 -0.17 -0.60
C LEU A 5 -2.26 -1.63 -0.63
N VAL A 6 -1.51 -2.04 -1.66
CA VAL A 6 -1.02 -3.40 -1.80
C VAL A 6 0.44 -3.49 -1.34
N LEU A 7 0.67 -4.23 -0.25
CA LEU A 7 2.00 -4.48 0.29
C LEU A 7 2.69 -5.59 -0.51
N GLY A 8 3.80 -5.27 -1.18
CA GLY A 8 4.49 -6.27 -2.01
C GLY A 8 3.77 -6.61 -3.31
N GLY A 9 2.99 -5.67 -3.85
CA GLY A 9 2.20 -5.80 -5.09
C GLY A 9 2.99 -6.11 -6.37
N THR A 10 4.32 -6.15 -6.31
CA THR A 10 5.18 -6.29 -7.50
C THR A 10 5.54 -7.73 -7.86
N ARG A 11 5.25 -8.74 -7.02
CA ARG A 11 5.59 -10.16 -7.25
C ARG A 11 4.43 -11.13 -7.02
N PHE A 12 4.50 -12.28 -7.68
CA PHE A 12 3.62 -13.45 -7.55
C PHE A 12 2.12 -13.08 -7.59
N PHE A 13 1.46 -13.07 -6.43
CA PHE A 13 0.03 -12.81 -6.30
C PHE A 13 -0.29 -11.31 -6.37
N GLY A 14 0.57 -10.47 -5.80
CA GLY A 14 0.36 -9.02 -5.72
C GLY A 14 0.15 -8.37 -7.09
N LYS A 15 0.87 -8.84 -8.12
CA LYS A 15 0.72 -8.31 -9.48
C LYS A 15 -0.70 -8.53 -10.00
N ARG A 16 -1.23 -9.75 -9.89
CA ARG A 16 -2.58 -10.11 -10.37
C ARG A 16 -3.69 -9.43 -9.56
N LEU A 17 -3.44 -9.18 -8.28
CA LEU A 17 -4.35 -8.41 -7.43
C LEU A 17 -4.42 -6.96 -7.93
N VAL A 18 -3.28 -6.30 -8.10
CA VAL A 18 -3.21 -4.93 -8.61
C VAL A 18 -3.85 -4.82 -10.00
N GLU A 19 -3.60 -5.77 -10.91
CA GLU A 19 -4.25 -5.80 -12.22
C GLU A 19 -5.78 -5.76 -12.12
N ARG A 20 -6.37 -6.59 -11.25
CA ARG A 20 -7.83 -6.61 -11.01
C ARG A 20 -8.34 -5.34 -10.35
N LEU A 21 -7.62 -4.81 -9.38
CA LEU A 21 -8.04 -3.59 -8.69
C LEU A 21 -8.07 -2.40 -9.65
N LEU A 22 -7.15 -2.35 -10.61
CA LEU A 22 -7.08 -1.32 -11.65
C LEU A 22 -8.12 -1.47 -12.77
N GLU A 23 -8.88 -2.57 -12.83
CA GLU A 23 -10.00 -2.73 -13.78
C GLU A 23 -11.23 -1.91 -13.36
N ASP A 24 -11.33 -1.60 -12.07
CA ASP A 24 -12.42 -0.83 -11.49
C ASP A 24 -11.99 0.62 -11.24
N SER A 25 -12.65 1.54 -11.95
CA SER A 25 -12.37 2.99 -11.90
C SER A 25 -12.72 3.64 -10.57
N GLU A 26 -13.45 2.96 -9.69
CA GLU A 26 -13.69 3.43 -8.33
C GLU A 26 -12.49 3.20 -7.40
N ASN A 27 -11.46 2.48 -7.83
CA ASN A 27 -10.29 2.18 -7.01
C ASN A 27 -9.12 3.13 -7.30
N ASP A 28 -8.61 3.78 -6.25
CA ASP A 28 -7.34 4.49 -6.21
C ASP A 28 -6.30 3.54 -5.60
N VAL A 29 -5.49 2.92 -6.46
CA VAL A 29 -4.57 1.84 -6.07
C VAL A 29 -3.16 2.40 -5.86
N ALA A 30 -2.55 2.02 -4.75
CA ALA A 30 -1.14 2.24 -4.47
C ALA A 30 -0.44 0.93 -4.14
N ILE A 31 0.87 0.87 -4.41
CA ILE A 31 1.71 -0.26 -4.00
C ILE A 31 2.82 0.22 -3.09
N LEU A 32 3.18 -0.62 -2.13
CA LEU A 32 4.39 -0.47 -1.33
C LEU A 32 5.43 -1.46 -1.80
N THR A 33 6.60 -0.96 -2.19
CA THR A 33 7.70 -1.75 -2.76
C THR A 33 9.04 -1.25 -2.24
N ARG A 34 10.04 -2.13 -2.14
CA ARG A 34 11.43 -1.75 -1.83
C ARG A 34 12.20 -1.24 -3.06
N GLY A 35 11.55 -1.14 -4.22
CA GLY A 35 12.19 -0.69 -5.47
C GLY A 35 13.12 -1.72 -6.14
N ASN A 36 13.34 -2.88 -5.51
CA ASN A 36 14.24 -3.92 -6.01
C ASN A 36 13.74 -4.64 -7.28
N MET A 37 12.46 -4.48 -7.62
CA MET A 37 11.90 -5.05 -8.86
C MET A 37 10.99 -4.04 -9.56
N PRO A 38 11.17 -3.86 -10.87
CA PRO A 38 10.25 -3.08 -11.68
C PRO A 38 8.92 -3.81 -11.83
N ASP A 39 7.84 -3.05 -11.90
CA ASP A 39 6.50 -3.53 -12.23
C ASP A 39 6.06 -3.00 -13.61
N SER A 40 4.97 -3.55 -14.13
CA SER A 40 4.44 -3.18 -15.46
C SER A 40 3.28 -2.18 -15.40
N PHE A 41 3.03 -1.54 -14.26
CA PHE A 41 1.83 -0.71 -14.05
C PHE A 41 1.97 0.72 -14.57
N GLY A 42 3.18 1.17 -14.90
CA GLY A 42 3.44 2.53 -15.40
C GLY A 42 2.86 3.60 -14.47
N ASP A 43 2.29 4.66 -15.02
CA ASP A 43 1.76 5.78 -14.21
C ASP A 43 0.31 5.55 -13.73
N ARG A 44 -0.22 4.33 -13.89
CA ARG A 44 -1.61 3.99 -13.52
C ARG A 44 -1.84 3.90 -12.01
N LEU A 45 -0.78 3.86 -11.21
CA LEU A 45 -0.85 3.74 -9.76
C LEU A 45 0.25 4.52 -9.05
N ARG A 46 0.06 4.76 -7.76
CA ARG A 46 1.07 5.39 -6.89
C ARG A 46 2.00 4.34 -6.28
N ARG A 47 3.30 4.67 -6.18
CA ARG A 47 4.31 3.79 -5.58
C ARG A 47 4.91 4.43 -4.33
N PHE A 48 4.84 3.73 -3.21
CA PHE A 48 5.55 4.06 -1.99
C PHE A 48 6.81 3.20 -1.91
N HIS A 49 7.97 3.86 -1.93
CA HIS A 49 9.27 3.22 -1.77
C HIS A 49 9.69 3.29 -0.31
N THR A 50 9.42 2.22 0.44
CA THR A 50 9.75 2.16 1.86
C THR A 50 9.97 0.71 2.29
N ASP A 51 10.75 0.51 3.36
CA ASP A 51 10.82 -0.78 4.02
C ASP A 51 9.62 -0.93 4.97
N ARG A 52 8.89 -2.05 4.86
CA ARG A 52 7.74 -2.36 5.73
C ARG A 52 8.13 -2.71 7.16
N THR A 53 9.42 -2.95 7.41
CA THR A 53 9.96 -3.23 8.74
C THR A 53 10.19 -1.96 9.56
N ASN A 54 10.12 -0.78 8.93
CA ASN A 54 10.20 0.52 9.60
C ASN A 54 8.80 1.18 9.64
N PRO A 55 8.06 1.06 10.77
CA PRO A 55 6.72 1.62 10.89
C PRO A 55 6.67 3.15 10.80
N ASP A 56 7.73 3.85 11.20
CA ASP A 56 7.79 5.32 11.12
C ASP A 56 7.94 5.79 9.67
N GLU A 57 8.82 5.14 8.89
CA GLU A 57 8.94 5.42 7.45
C GLU A 57 7.65 5.07 6.70
N LEU A 58 7.01 3.97 7.08
CA LEU A 58 5.71 3.59 6.52
C LEU A 58 4.65 4.64 6.80
N ALA A 59 4.51 5.09 8.05
CA ALA A 59 3.54 6.10 8.45
C ALA A 59 3.80 7.43 7.72
N ALA A 60 5.06 7.86 7.64
CA ALA A 60 5.44 9.06 6.90
C ALA A 60 5.14 8.95 5.39
N ALA A 61 5.33 7.77 4.80
CA ALA A 61 5.10 7.54 3.37
C ALA A 61 3.60 7.53 3.02
N ILE A 62 2.78 6.88 3.83
CA ILE A 62 1.33 6.76 3.58
C ILE A 62 0.53 7.99 4.08
N GLY A 63 1.14 8.78 4.96
CA GLY A 63 0.52 9.97 5.57
C GLY A 63 -0.70 9.60 6.40
N ASP A 64 -1.66 10.52 6.52
CA ASP A 64 -2.96 10.35 7.21
C ASP A 64 -4.03 9.61 6.37
N GLN A 65 -3.64 8.93 5.29
CA GLN A 65 -4.60 8.32 4.39
C GLN A 65 -5.03 6.95 4.88
N ILE A 66 -6.35 6.74 4.94
CA ILE A 66 -6.96 5.45 5.25
C ILE A 66 -6.88 4.58 3.99
N TRP A 67 -6.26 3.41 4.12
CA TRP A 67 -6.11 2.43 3.06
C TRP A 67 -6.73 1.10 3.48
N ASP A 68 -7.46 0.47 2.57
CA ASP A 68 -7.82 -0.93 2.68
C ASP A 68 -6.54 -1.75 2.40
N VAL A 69 -5.91 -2.25 3.46
CA VAL A 69 -4.63 -2.98 3.38
C VAL A 69 -4.91 -4.46 3.20
N ASP A 70 -4.47 -5.01 2.07
CA ASP A 70 -4.47 -6.45 1.84
C ASP A 70 -3.04 -6.99 2.05
N TRP A 71 -2.89 -7.76 3.14
CA TRP A 71 -1.73 -8.55 3.59
C TRP A 71 -0.69 -7.96 4.60
N LEU A 72 -1.05 -7.99 5.89
CA LEU A 72 -0.34 -8.60 7.04
C LEU A 72 -1.06 -8.15 8.35
N PRO A 73 -1.56 -9.07 9.20
CA PRO A 73 -2.41 -8.69 10.33
C PRO A 73 -1.71 -7.85 11.41
N GLU A 74 -0.40 -7.98 11.61
CA GLU A 74 0.31 -7.22 12.66
C GLU A 74 0.58 -5.75 12.30
N LEU A 75 0.64 -5.41 11.01
CA LEU A 75 0.95 -4.04 10.59
C LEU A 75 -0.25 -3.11 10.72
N ILE A 76 -1.46 -3.64 10.49
CA ILE A 76 -2.72 -2.89 10.59
C ILE A 76 -2.98 -2.47 12.05
N LEU A 77 -2.59 -3.30 13.01
CA LEU A 77 -2.75 -3.01 14.45
C LEU A 77 -1.85 -1.85 14.91
N ASN A 78 -0.60 -1.81 14.46
CA ASN A 78 0.34 -0.74 14.84
C ASN A 78 0.01 0.61 14.18
N LEU A 79 -0.48 0.61 12.94
CA LEU A 79 -0.92 1.85 12.28
C LEU A 79 -2.13 2.47 13.00
N ASN A 80 -3.13 1.67 13.37
CA ASN A 80 -4.29 2.18 14.11
C ASN A 80 -3.92 2.72 15.51
N HIS A 81 -2.90 2.17 16.15
CA HIS A 81 -2.47 2.63 17.48
C HIS A 81 -1.72 3.98 17.42
N SER A 82 -0.90 4.21 16.39
CA SER A 82 -0.24 5.51 16.18
C SER A 82 -1.21 6.62 15.80
N TYR A 83 -2.28 6.31 15.05
CA TYR A 83 -3.32 7.28 14.70
C TYR A 83 -4.23 7.64 15.87
N SER A 84 -4.47 6.71 16.79
CA SER A 84 -5.33 6.96 17.96
C SER A 84 -4.67 7.81 19.05
N SER A 85 -3.41 8.23 18.87
CA SER A 85 -2.68 9.08 19.83
C SER A 85 -2.56 10.55 19.40
N ILE A 86 -3.18 10.94 18.28
CA ILE A 86 -3.27 12.33 17.82
C ILE A 86 -4.74 12.78 17.94
N HIS A 87 -5.29 12.82 19.15
CA HIS A 87 -6.50 13.57 19.52
C HIS A 87 -6.39 14.00 20.98
#